data_AF-A0A3A5X672-F1
#
_entry.id   AF-A0A3A5X672-F1
#
_cell.length_a   1.000
_cell.length_b   1.000
_cell.length_c   1.000
_cell.angle_alpha   90.00
_cell.angle_beta   90.00
_cell.angle_gamma   90.00
#
_symmetry.space_group_name_H-M   'P 1'
#
loop_
_entity.id
_entity.type
_entity.pdbx_description
1 polymer ?
#
loop_
_entity_poly.entity_id
_entity_poly.type
_entity_poly.pdbx_seq_one_letter_code
_entity_poly.pdbx_strand_id
1 'polypeptide(L)'
;MQAIILSSNTAIRAKVITIRTNARKIDGISKAILIEQLKEKLKSGKIVKFAYLKNNGEVRVAFGTTNSDFIKDKICGWGESRESYATTAYFDLEKCAWRSFRWENLIAVF
;
A
#
# COMPACT_ATOMS: atom_id res chain seq x y z
N MET A 1 4.60 28.79 -7.55
CA MET A 1 5.41 27.58 -7.26
C MET A 1 4.58 26.70 -6.34
N GLN A 2 4.08 25.55 -6.81
CA GLN A 2 3.23 24.68 -6.00
C GLN A 2 4.14 23.63 -5.35
N ALA A 3 4.40 23.75 -4.05
CA ALA A 3 5.24 22.81 -3.33
C ALA A 3 4.47 21.51 -3.07
N ILE A 4 5.06 20.37 -3.42
CA ILE A 4 4.54 19.06 -3.01
C ILE A 4 5.01 18.82 -1.57
N ILE A 5 4.09 18.95 -0.62
CA ILE A 5 4.36 18.65 0.79
C ILE A 5 4.18 17.13 0.99
N LEU A 6 5.28 16.44 1.27
CA LEU A 6 5.27 15.02 1.61
C LEU A 6 5.16 14.84 3.12
N SER A 7 4.27 13.96 3.58
CA SER A 7 4.27 13.53 4.98
C SER A 7 5.58 12.81 5.32
N SER A 8 5.94 12.76 6.61
CA SER A 8 7.13 12.03 7.09
C SER A 8 7.11 10.57 6.62
N ASN A 9 5.96 9.91 6.73
CA ASN A 9 5.77 8.53 6.25
C ASN A 9 5.97 8.44 4.73
N THR A 10 5.38 9.32 3.93
CA THR A 10 5.55 9.29 2.47
C THR A 10 7.00 9.51 2.06
N ALA A 11 7.74 10.39 2.75
CA ALA A 11 9.17 10.58 2.52
C ALA A 11 9.99 9.31 2.85
N ILE A 12 9.67 8.61 3.94
CA ILE A 12 10.30 7.32 4.30
C ILE A 12 10.03 6.28 3.21
N ARG A 13 8.78 6.15 2.75
CA ARG A 13 8.42 5.22 1.67
C ARG A 13 9.20 5.52 0.40
N ALA A 14 9.28 6.79 0.00
CA ALA A 14 10.03 7.21 -1.18
C ALA A 14 11.51 6.82 -1.09
N LYS A 15 12.14 7.03 0.07
CA LYS A 15 13.53 6.62 0.32
C LYS A 15 13.71 5.12 0.16
N VAL A 16 12.87 4.31 0.80
CA VAL A 16 12.96 2.84 0.74
C VAL A 16 12.76 2.32 -0.68
N ILE A 17 11.73 2.81 -1.38
CA ILE A 17 11.43 2.41 -2.77
C ILE A 17 12.62 2.75 -3.68
N THR A 18 13.16 3.96 -3.57
CA THR A 18 14.31 4.40 -4.39
C THR A 18 15.51 3.49 -4.18
N ILE A 19 15.86 3.18 -2.92
CA ILE A 19 17.00 2.31 -2.58
C ILE A 19 16.81 0.90 -3.13
N ARG A 20 15.62 0.30 -2.96
CA ARG A 20 15.36 -1.10 -3.37
C ARG A 20 15.28 -1.30 -4.87
N THR A 21 14.80 -0.29 -5.59
CA THR A 21 14.59 -0.37 -7.04
C THR A 21 15.76 0.19 -7.86
N ASN A 22 16.71 0.86 -7.21
CA ASN A 22 17.77 1.64 -7.86
C ASN A 22 17.24 2.62 -8.92
N ALA A 23 16.00 3.12 -8.73
CA ALA A 23 15.34 4.05 -9.63
C ALA A 23 15.72 5.50 -9.31
N ARG A 24 15.31 6.43 -10.17
CA ARG A 24 15.49 7.86 -9.88
C ARG A 24 14.62 8.24 -8.68
N LYS A 25 15.08 9.20 -7.88
CA LYS A 25 14.34 9.69 -6.71
C LYS A 25 12.89 10.10 -7.03
N ILE A 26 12.67 10.68 -8.21
CA ILE A 26 11.33 11.09 -8.65
C ILE A 26 10.38 9.88 -8.81
N ASP A 27 10.87 8.76 -9.34
CA ASP A 27 10.09 7.54 -9.52
C ASP A 27 9.71 6.94 -8.15
N GLY A 28 10.63 6.99 -7.19
CA GLY A 28 10.38 6.59 -5.80
C GLY A 28 9.35 7.47 -5.09
N ILE A 29 9.40 8.79 -5.29
CA ILE A 29 8.41 9.75 -4.76
C ILE A 29 7.03 9.48 -5.37
N SER A 30 6.94 9.35 -6.70
CA SER A 30 5.67 9.07 -7.38
C SER A 30 5.02 7.79 -6.86
N LYS A 31 5.80 6.73 -6.66
CA LYS A 31 5.28 5.46 -6.12
C LYS A 31 4.89 5.57 -4.64
N ALA A 32 5.61 6.35 -3.84
CA ALA A 32 5.23 6.60 -2.45
C ALA A 32 3.92 7.38 -2.32
N ILE A 33 3.67 8.35 -3.20
CA ILE A 33 2.39 9.07 -3.27
C ILE A 33 1.25 8.12 -3.63
N LEU A 34 1.47 7.22 -4.61
CA LEU A 34 0.47 6.23 -4.98
C LEU A 34 0.13 5.27 -3.83
N ILE A 35 1.12 4.91 -3.00
CA ILE A 35 0.90 4.11 -1.79
C ILE A 35 0.07 4.87 -0.75
N GLU A 36 0.32 6.17 -0.56
CA GLU A 36 -0.49 7.00 0.35
C GLU A 36 -1.94 7.06 -0.12
N GLN A 37 -2.17 7.35 -1.41
CA GLN A 37 -3.50 7.37 -2.03
C GLN A 37 -4.24 6.03 -1.86
N LEU A 38 -3.54 4.91 -2.06
CA LEU A 38 -4.12 3.59 -1.83
C LEU A 38 -4.51 3.40 -0.36
N LYS A 39 -3.65 3.78 0.58
CA LYS A 39 -3.91 3.64 2.02
C LYS A 39 -5.10 4.49 2.47
N GLU A 40 -5.22 5.71 1.97
CA GLU A 40 -6.38 6.57 2.20
C GLU A 40 -7.66 5.92 1.66
N LYS A 41 -7.64 5.42 0.41
CA LYS A 41 -8.76 4.70 -0.19
C LYS A 41 -9.13 3.43 0.60
N LEU A 42 -8.15 2.64 1.04
CA LEU A 42 -8.40 1.40 1.80
C LEU A 42 -9.04 1.65 3.17
N LYS A 43 -8.67 2.75 3.83
CA LYS A 43 -9.28 3.18 5.11
C LYS A 43 -10.68 3.75 4.91
N SER A 44 -10.99 4.27 3.72
CA SER A 44 -12.34 4.75 3.40
C SER A 44 -13.37 3.63 3.47
N GLY A 45 -14.66 3.97 3.58
CA GLY A 45 -15.76 2.99 3.60
C GLY A 45 -16.03 2.27 2.28
N LYS A 46 -15.06 2.19 1.36
CA LYS A 46 -15.20 1.59 0.04
C LYS A 46 -14.26 0.39 -0.13
N ILE A 47 -14.68 -0.54 -0.97
CA ILE A 47 -13.79 -1.60 -1.48
C ILE A 47 -12.95 -1.02 -2.60
N VAL A 48 -11.64 -1.17 -2.49
CA VAL A 48 -10.69 -0.59 -3.44
C VAL A 48 -10.18 -1.68 -4.36
N LYS A 49 -10.26 -1.44 -5.67
CA LYS A 49 -9.59 -2.25 -6.67
C LYS A 49 -8.18 -1.69 -6.91
N PHE A 50 -7.17 -2.54 -6.87
CA PHE A 50 -5.78 -2.16 -7.15
C PHE A 50 -4.99 -3.35 -7.70
N ALA A 51 -3.82 -3.09 -8.28
CA ALA A 51 -2.95 -4.10 -8.85
C ALA A 51 -1.52 -4.00 -8.32
N TYR A 52 -0.89 -5.14 -8.05
CA TYR A 52 0.50 -5.21 -7.61
C TYR A 52 1.21 -6.46 -8.14
N LEU A 53 2.54 -6.39 -8.21
CA LEU A 53 3.39 -7.50 -8.64
C LEU A 53 3.65 -8.47 -7.48
N LYS A 54 3.36 -9.76 -7.70
CA LYS A 54 3.73 -10.84 -6.78
C LYS A 54 5.22 -11.17 -6.88
N ASN A 55 5.73 -11.89 -5.90
CA ASN A 55 7.11 -12.40 -5.90
C ASN A 55 7.40 -13.37 -7.05
N ASN A 56 6.40 -14.10 -7.54
CA ASN A 56 6.50 -15.00 -8.68
C ASN A 56 6.39 -14.28 -10.04
N GLY A 57 6.32 -12.94 -10.06
CA GLY A 57 6.23 -12.14 -11.29
C GLY A 57 4.80 -11.99 -11.85
N GLU A 58 3.80 -12.65 -11.29
CA GLU A 58 2.41 -12.45 -11.70
C GLU A 58 1.86 -11.12 -11.20
N VAL A 59 1.02 -10.48 -12.01
CA VAL A 59 0.22 -9.32 -11.58
C VAL A 59 -1.02 -9.81 -10.86
N ARG A 60 -1.18 -9.41 -9.59
CA ARG A 60 -2.44 -9.60 -8.87
C ARG A 60 -3.28 -8.33 -8.97
N VAL A 61 -4.48 -8.47 -9.50
CA VAL A 61 -5.57 -7.52 -9.27
C VAL A 61 -6.30 -7.97 -8.01
N ALA A 62 -6.48 -7.06 -7.05
CA ALA A 62 -7.10 -7.35 -5.77
C ALA A 62 -8.23 -6.36 -5.48
N PHE A 63 -9.22 -6.84 -4.71
CA PHE A 63 -10.27 -6.03 -4.10
C PHE A 63 -10.08 -6.08 -2.60
N GLY A 64 -9.79 -4.94 -1.99
CA GLY A 64 -9.40 -4.89 -0.59
C GLY A 64 -9.96 -3.72 0.19
N THR A 65 -9.91 -3.85 1.51
CA THR A 65 -10.25 -2.78 2.46
C THR A 65 -9.41 -2.90 3.73
N THR A 66 -9.27 -1.80 4.46
CA THR A 66 -8.78 -1.75 5.84
C THR A 66 -9.73 -0.95 6.73
N ASN A 67 -10.95 -0.68 6.26
CA ASN A 67 -11.93 0.07 7.02
C ASN A 67 -12.45 -0.77 8.20
N SER A 68 -12.29 -0.24 9.41
CA SER A 68 -12.60 -0.92 10.67
C SER A 68 -14.01 -1.48 10.73
N ASP A 69 -15.00 -0.83 10.12
CA ASP A 69 -16.40 -1.24 10.20
C ASP A 69 -16.62 -2.59 9.51
N PHE A 70 -15.83 -2.89 8.46
CA PHE A 70 -15.91 -4.13 7.69
C PHE A 70 -15.02 -5.25 8.24
N ILE A 71 -13.95 -4.93 8.96
CA ILE A 71 -12.91 -5.90 9.34
C ILE A 71 -12.67 -6.00 10.84
N LYS A 72 -13.49 -5.37 11.69
CA LYS A 72 -13.33 -5.40 13.15
C LYS A 72 -13.24 -6.83 13.72
N ASP A 73 -14.05 -7.74 13.19
CA ASP A 73 -14.08 -9.15 13.60
C ASP A 73 -12.94 -9.98 13.00
N LYS A 74 -12.16 -9.38 12.09
CA LYS A 74 -10.98 -9.97 11.44
C LYS A 74 -9.67 -9.46 12.05
N ILE A 75 -9.71 -8.60 13.07
CA ILE A 75 -8.52 -8.04 13.74
C ILE A 75 -8.38 -8.66 15.13
N CYS A 76 -7.20 -9.22 15.43
CA CYS A 76 -6.91 -9.79 16.75
C CYS A 76 -6.33 -8.78 17.77
N GLY A 77 -5.93 -7.57 17.34
CA GLY A 77 -5.43 -6.49 18.21
C GLY A 77 -3.93 -6.56 18.57
N TRP A 78 -3.24 -7.65 18.25
CA TRP A 78 -1.82 -7.87 18.58
C TRP A 78 -0.85 -7.49 17.44
N GLY A 79 -1.36 -6.92 16.35
CA GLY A 79 -0.58 -6.63 15.16
C GLY A 79 0.22 -5.34 15.25
N GLU A 80 1.44 -5.33 14.73
CA GLU A 80 2.21 -4.11 14.51
C GLU A 80 1.95 -3.49 13.13
N SER A 81 2.32 -2.20 12.99
CA SER A 81 2.19 -1.49 11.73
C SER A 81 3.05 -2.13 10.63
N ARG A 82 2.43 -2.40 9.48
CA ARG A 82 3.14 -2.88 8.29
C ARG A 82 4.09 -1.87 7.67
N GLU A 83 4.06 -0.62 8.14
CA GLU A 83 5.06 0.39 7.82
C GLU A 83 6.48 -0.08 8.19
N SER A 84 6.63 -0.76 9.34
CA SER A 84 7.91 -1.28 9.84
C SER A 84 8.57 -2.27 8.88
N TYR A 85 7.77 -2.95 8.06
CA TYR A 85 8.23 -3.96 7.09
C TYR A 85 8.31 -3.44 5.66
N ALA A 86 8.10 -2.14 5.45
CA ALA A 86 7.98 -1.55 4.12
C ALA A 86 6.93 -2.23 3.23
N THR A 87 5.77 -2.52 3.82
CA THR A 87 4.64 -3.19 3.15
C THR A 87 3.33 -2.45 3.39
N THR A 88 2.34 -2.74 2.55
CA THR A 88 0.94 -2.34 2.76
C THR A 88 0.13 -3.60 2.98
N ALA A 89 -0.58 -3.70 4.10
CA ALA A 89 -1.57 -4.74 4.34
C ALA A 89 -2.97 -4.28 3.93
N TYR A 90 -3.78 -5.26 3.56
CA TYR A 90 -5.20 -5.10 3.25
C TYR A 90 -5.91 -6.41 3.57
N PHE A 91 -7.19 -6.33 3.90
CA PHE A 91 -8.06 -7.50 3.92
C PHE A 91 -8.53 -7.77 2.50
N ASP A 92 -8.22 -8.96 2.00
CA ASP A 92 -8.53 -9.40 0.63
C ASP A 92 -9.92 -10.05 0.61
N LEU A 93 -10.86 -9.46 -0.12
CA LEU A 93 -12.24 -9.96 -0.16
C LEU A 93 -12.38 -11.21 -1.02
N GLU A 94 -11.52 -11.41 -2.02
CA GLU A 94 -11.55 -12.61 -2.87
C GLU A 94 -10.96 -13.82 -2.16
N LYS A 95 -10.07 -13.58 -1.20
CA LYS A 95 -9.37 -14.63 -0.45
C LYS A 95 -9.83 -14.74 0.99
N CYS A 96 -10.72 -13.86 1.43
CA CYS A 96 -11.22 -13.75 2.81
C CYS A 96 -10.09 -13.79 3.85
N ALA A 97 -8.97 -13.13 3.57
CA ALA A 97 -7.77 -13.21 4.40
C ALA A 97 -6.93 -11.94 4.32
N TRP A 98 -6.16 -11.69 5.38
CA TRP A 98 -5.14 -10.64 5.39
C TRP A 98 -4.01 -10.95 4.42
N ARG A 99 -3.66 -9.97 3.59
CA ARG A 99 -2.51 -10.02 2.69
C ARG A 99 -1.69 -8.74 2.77
N SER A 100 -0.46 -8.81 2.29
CA SER A 100 0.37 -7.64 2.12
C SER A 100 1.26 -7.73 0.90
N PHE A 101 1.74 -6.57 0.44
CA PHE A 101 2.71 -6.46 -0.64
C PHE A 101 3.71 -5.34 -0.32
N ARG A 102 4.91 -5.41 -0.91
CA ARG A 102 5.94 -4.37 -0.74
C ARG A 102 5.57 -3.10 -1.51
N TRP A 103 5.94 -1.94 -0.99
CA TRP A 103 5.56 -0.66 -1.60
C TRP A 103 6.01 -0.52 -3.06
N GLU A 104 7.23 -0.99 -3.36
CA GLU A 104 7.78 -0.97 -4.72
C GLU A 104 6.99 -1.82 -5.73
N ASN A 105 6.17 -2.76 -5.26
CA ASN A 105 5.41 -3.67 -6.11
C ASN A 105 4.03 -3.13 -6.52
N LEU A 106 3.59 -1.97 -6.00
CA LEU A 106 2.32 -1.38 -6.44
C LEU A 106 2.41 -0.96 -7.92
N ILE A 107 1.41 -1.34 -8.70
CA ILE A 107 1.31 -1.04 -10.13
C ILE A 107 0.26 0.03 -10.36
N ALA A 108 -0.98 -0.16 -9.87
CA ALA A 108 -2.08 0.74 -10.13
C ALA A 108 -3.13 0.72 -9.02
N VAL A 109 -3.84 1.84 -8.89
CA VAL A 109 -5.02 2.00 -8.03
C VAL A 109 -6.14 2.54 -8.90
N PHE A 110 -7.28 1.85 -8.95
CA PHE A 110 -8.41 2.23 -9.81
C PHE A 110 -9.37 3.20 -9.09
#